data_AF-A0A3D2B2M0-F1
#
_entry.id   AF-A0A3D2B2M0-F1
#
_cell.length_a   1.000
_cell.length_b   1.000
_cell.length_c   1.000
_cell.angle_alpha   90.00
_cell.angle_beta   90.00
_cell.angle_gamma   90.00
#
_symmetry.space_group_name_H-M   'P 1'
#
loop_
_entity.id
_entity.type
_entity.pdbx_description
1 polymer ?
#
loop_
_entity_poly.entity_id
_entity_poly.type
_entity_poly.pdbx_seq_one_letter_code
_entity_poly.pdbx_strand_id
1 'polypeptide(L)'
;MMPLSSPLQQQWQTVCERLPETLPASSLSEQARQVLAFSDFVQESVTAHPDWLTGLEAAPPQADEWQHYVQWLRDALADVGDEAALMRELRHFRRRVMVRIAWAQALMLVSEESTLQQLSHLAETLIVTARDWLYDAC
;
A
#
# COMPACT_ATOMS: atom_id res chain seq x y z
N MET A 1 3.46 -3.86 23.34
CA MET A 1 3.57 -2.70 22.43
C MET A 1 3.22 -1.44 23.21
N MET A 2 3.77 -0.28 22.84
CA MET A 2 3.46 0.98 23.54
C MET A 2 2.03 1.43 23.21
N PRO A 3 1.23 1.87 24.20
CA PRO A 3 -0.09 2.41 23.94
C PRO A 3 0.01 3.67 23.07
N LEU A 4 -1.01 3.91 22.23
CA LEU A 4 -1.12 5.13 21.44
C LEU A 4 -0.98 6.37 22.34
N SER A 5 -0.18 7.34 21.91
CA SER A 5 -0.07 8.63 22.59
C SER A 5 -1.41 9.38 22.58
N SER A 6 -1.61 10.31 23.50
CA SER A 6 -2.84 11.12 23.57
C SER A 6 -3.24 11.75 22.23
N PRO A 7 -2.32 12.35 21.43
CA PRO A 7 -2.66 12.84 20.09
C PRO A 7 -3.13 11.75 19.13
N LEU A 8 -2.50 10.57 19.14
CA LEU A 8 -2.89 9.46 18.28
C LEU A 8 -4.24 8.86 18.69
N GLN A 9 -4.61 8.90 19.97
CA GLN A 9 -5.93 8.50 20.42
C GLN A 9 -7.03 9.45 19.90
N GLN A 10 -6.76 10.76 19.85
CA GLN A 10 -7.68 11.73 19.24
C GLN A 10 -7.78 11.54 17.72
N GLN A 11 -6.65 11.32 17.06
CA GLN A 11 -6.65 11.00 15.63
C GLN A 11 -7.44 9.72 15.35
N TRP A 12 -7.30 8.70 16.19
CA TRP A 12 -8.07 7.46 16.08
C TRP A 12 -9.59 7.68 16.17
N GLN A 13 -10.06 8.58 17.06
CA GLN A 13 -11.48 8.94 17.12
C GLN A 13 -11.95 9.55 15.80
N THR A 14 -11.16 10.46 15.22
CA THR A 14 -11.46 11.07 13.91
C THR A 14 -11.47 10.04 12.79
N VAL A 15 -10.55 9.06 12.84
CA VAL A 15 -10.50 7.95 11.87
C VAL A 15 -11.77 7.10 11.96
N CYS A 16 -12.22 6.74 13.16
CA CYS A 16 -13.45 5.97 13.37
C CYS A 16 -14.69 6.61 12.74
N GLU A 17 -14.81 7.95 12.79
CA GLU A 17 -15.93 8.68 12.20
C GLU A 17 -15.94 8.66 10.65
N ARG A 18 -14.77 8.43 10.04
CA ARG A 18 -14.57 8.43 8.59
C ARG A 18 -14.55 7.02 7.99
N LEU A 19 -14.46 5.98 8.82
CA LEU A 19 -14.44 4.60 8.34
C LEU A 19 -15.82 4.23 7.76
N PRO A 20 -15.86 3.55 6.60
CA PRO A 20 -17.11 3.07 6.03
C PRO A 20 -17.69 1.92 6.87
N GLU A 21 -19.00 1.67 6.77
CA GLU A 21 -19.65 0.54 7.46
C GLU A 21 -19.07 -0.83 7.07
N THR A 22 -18.47 -0.93 5.88
CA THR A 22 -17.79 -2.13 5.39
C THR A 22 -16.50 -2.44 6.14
N LEU A 23 -15.92 -1.47 6.86
CA LEU A 23 -14.69 -1.62 7.63
C LEU A 23 -14.89 -1.13 9.07
N PRO A 24 -15.66 -1.87 9.89
CA PRO A 24 -16.00 -1.41 11.23
C PRO A 24 -14.77 -1.39 12.14
N ALA A 25 -14.64 -0.33 12.95
CA ALA A 25 -13.51 -0.16 13.86
C ALA A 25 -13.28 -1.35 14.83
N SER A 26 -14.34 -2.12 15.12
CA SER A 26 -14.28 -3.31 15.97
C SER A 26 -13.64 -4.54 15.31
N SER A 27 -13.58 -4.62 13.97
CA SER A 27 -12.94 -5.73 13.26
C SER A 27 -11.45 -5.50 13.02
N LEU A 28 -10.94 -4.30 13.31
CA LEU A 28 -9.57 -3.91 13.03
C LEU A 28 -8.61 -4.44 14.11
N SER A 29 -7.50 -5.04 13.67
CA SER A 29 -6.41 -5.41 14.58
C SER A 29 -5.81 -4.19 15.26
N GLU A 30 -5.08 -4.40 16.36
CA GLU A 30 -4.35 -3.30 17.01
C GLU A 30 -3.33 -2.62 16.06
N GLN A 31 -2.67 -3.41 15.22
CA GLN A 31 -1.74 -2.91 14.20
C GLN A 31 -2.45 -2.04 13.18
N ALA A 32 -3.59 -2.50 12.64
CA ALA A 32 -4.40 -1.70 11.72
C ALA A 32 -4.81 -0.36 12.34
N ARG A 33 -5.29 -0.37 13.59
CA ARG A 33 -5.67 0.86 14.30
C ARG A 33 -4.50 1.83 14.45
N GLN A 34 -3.31 1.33 14.77
CA GLN A 34 -2.10 2.14 14.86
C GLN A 34 -1.71 2.75 13.52
N VAL A 35 -1.68 1.95 12.44
CA VAL A 35 -1.31 2.45 11.12
C VAL A 35 -2.31 3.48 10.61
N LEU A 36 -3.60 3.23 10.77
CA LEU A 36 -4.65 4.15 10.33
C LEU A 36 -4.67 5.45 11.14
N ALA A 37 -4.32 5.40 12.42
CA ALA A 37 -4.12 6.62 13.22
C ALA A 37 -2.84 7.38 12.83
N PHE A 38 -1.86 6.72 12.21
CA PHE A 38 -0.58 7.32 11.85
C PHE A 38 -0.54 7.86 10.41
N SER A 39 -1.35 7.32 9.50
CA SER A 39 -1.28 7.64 8.07
C SER A 39 -2.66 7.81 7.43
N ASP A 40 -3.03 9.07 7.16
CA ASP A 40 -4.22 9.42 6.38
C ASP A 40 -4.16 8.78 4.97
N PHE A 41 -2.97 8.68 4.37
CA PHE A 41 -2.79 8.02 3.07
C PHE A 41 -3.19 6.53 3.11
N VAL A 42 -2.77 5.81 4.15
CA VAL A 42 -3.19 4.41 4.32
C VAL A 42 -4.68 4.33 4.59
N GLN A 43 -5.22 5.22 5.43
CA GLN A 43 -6.65 5.29 5.73
C GLN A 43 -7.50 5.46 4.47
N GLU A 44 -7.22 6.47 3.65
CA GLU A 44 -7.93 6.74 2.41
C GLU A 44 -7.82 5.55 1.44
N SER A 45 -6.63 4.93 1.38
CA SER A 45 -6.38 3.83 0.46
C SER A 45 -7.11 2.54 0.84
N VAL A 46 -7.12 2.15 2.11
CA VAL A 46 -7.87 0.96 2.56
C VAL A 46 -9.38 1.21 2.61
N THR A 47 -9.81 2.47 2.76
CA THR A 47 -11.23 2.82 2.62
C THR A 47 -11.70 2.62 1.18
N ALA A 48 -10.88 2.99 0.19
CA ALA A 48 -11.17 2.75 -1.22
C ALA A 48 -10.99 1.27 -1.62
N HIS A 49 -10.07 0.55 -0.97
CA HIS A 49 -9.76 -0.85 -1.25
C HIS A 49 -9.67 -1.67 0.05
N PRO A 50 -10.82 -2.05 0.67
CA PRO A 50 -10.84 -2.76 1.94
C PRO A 50 -10.03 -4.07 1.94
N ASP A 51 -10.01 -4.77 0.80
CA ASP A 51 -9.31 -6.03 0.60
C ASP A 51 -7.80 -5.93 0.87
N TRP A 52 -7.21 -4.74 0.68
CA TRP A 52 -5.78 -4.53 0.92
C TRP A 52 -5.41 -4.69 2.38
N LEU A 53 -6.29 -4.29 3.30
CA LEU A 53 -6.04 -4.44 4.72
C LEU A 53 -5.98 -5.91 5.11
N THR A 54 -6.93 -6.71 4.63
CA THR A 54 -6.92 -8.16 4.84
C THR A 54 -5.64 -8.79 4.29
N GLY A 55 -5.18 -8.35 3.11
CA GLY A 55 -3.92 -8.81 2.53
C GLY A 55 -2.68 -8.40 3.34
N LEU A 56 -2.67 -7.20 3.93
CA LEU A 56 -1.59 -6.72 4.79
C LEU A 56 -1.49 -7.50 6.09
N GLU A 57 -2.63 -7.81 6.71
CA GLU A 57 -2.67 -8.56 7.98
C GLU A 57 -2.34 -10.04 7.76
N ALA A 58 -2.78 -10.63 6.65
CA ALA A 58 -2.47 -12.01 6.31
C ALA A 58 -1.02 -12.21 5.86
N ALA A 59 -0.46 -11.24 5.12
CA ALA A 59 0.92 -11.26 4.63
C ALA A 59 1.59 -9.90 4.85
N PRO A 60 2.10 -9.65 6.08
CA PRO A 60 2.80 -8.43 6.42
C PRO A 60 4.00 -8.17 5.50
N PRO A 61 4.28 -6.91 5.15
CA PRO A 61 5.38 -6.60 4.25
C PRO A 61 6.75 -6.99 4.81
N GLN A 62 7.62 -7.49 3.94
CA GLN A 62 8.99 -7.91 4.28
C GLN A 62 10.02 -7.01 3.59
N ALA A 63 11.26 -6.99 4.11
CA ALA A 63 12.31 -6.10 3.63
C ALA A 63 12.68 -6.34 2.15
N ASP A 64 12.67 -7.60 1.73
CA ASP A 64 13.04 -8.09 0.40
C ASP A 64 11.87 -8.17 -0.59
N GLU A 65 10.67 -7.71 -0.20
CA GLU A 65 9.46 -7.79 -1.03
C GLU A 65 9.61 -7.11 -2.40
N TRP A 66 10.51 -6.12 -2.52
CA TRP A 66 10.82 -5.46 -3.78
C TRP A 66 11.27 -6.40 -4.89
N GLN A 67 11.82 -7.57 -4.54
CA GLN A 67 12.22 -8.60 -5.51
C GLN A 67 11.03 -9.14 -6.30
N HIS A 68 9.81 -9.01 -5.76
CA HIS A 68 8.59 -9.50 -6.39
C HIS A 68 7.83 -8.44 -7.20
N TYR A 69 8.19 -7.15 -7.07
CA TYR A 69 7.42 -6.05 -7.68
C TYR A 69 7.27 -6.19 -9.19
N VAL A 70 8.34 -6.59 -9.89
CA VAL A 70 8.30 -6.80 -11.34
C VAL A 70 7.31 -7.89 -11.72
N GLN A 71 7.32 -9.03 -11.01
CA GLN A 71 6.41 -10.13 -11.31
C GLN A 71 4.96 -9.74 -11.03
N TRP A 72 4.69 -9.12 -9.88
CA TRP A 72 3.34 -8.69 -9.52
C TRP A 72 2.76 -7.66 -10.50
N LEU A 73 3.58 -6.72 -10.96
CA LEU A 73 3.14 -5.74 -11.94
C LEU A 73 2.88 -6.40 -13.30
N ARG A 74 3.73 -7.34 -13.73
CA ARG A 74 3.48 -8.10 -14.97
C ARG A 74 2.17 -8.87 -14.91
N ASP A 75 1.90 -9.54 -13.80
CA ASP A 75 0.64 -10.29 -13.61
C ASP A 75 -0.57 -9.36 -13.67
N ALA A 76 -0.47 -8.16 -13.08
CA ALA A 76 -1.53 -7.15 -13.12
C ALA A 76 -1.76 -6.55 -14.52
N LEU A 77 -0.76 -6.60 -15.40
CA LEU A 77 -0.81 -6.04 -16.75
C LEU A 77 -1.13 -7.08 -17.84
N ALA A 78 -1.30 -8.36 -17.48
CA ALA A 78 -1.45 -9.45 -18.45
C ALA A 78 -2.60 -9.23 -19.45
N ASP A 79 -3.71 -8.65 -18.99
CA ASP A 79 -4.92 -8.41 -19.79
C ASP A 79 -5.08 -6.95 -20.23
N VAL A 80 -4.05 -6.12 -20.09
CA VAL A 80 -4.09 -4.70 -20.47
C VAL A 80 -3.87 -4.53 -21.96
N GLY A 81 -4.93 -4.15 -22.67
CA GLY A 81 -4.92 -3.99 -24.13
C GLY A 81 -4.78 -2.54 -24.64
N ASP A 82 -4.83 -1.54 -23.77
CA ASP A 82 -4.75 -0.13 -24.17
C ASP A 82 -4.01 0.75 -23.14
N GLU A 83 -3.56 1.92 -23.60
CA GLU A 83 -2.75 2.85 -22.80
C GLU A 83 -3.53 3.40 -21.59
N ALA A 84 -4.85 3.60 -21.71
CA ALA A 84 -5.66 4.12 -20.62
C ALA A 84 -5.76 3.11 -19.47
N ALA A 85 -5.93 1.82 -19.81
CA ALA A 85 -5.89 0.70 -18.88
C ALA A 85 -4.50 0.55 -18.25
N LEU A 86 -3.41 0.63 -19.04
CA LEU A 86 -2.03 0.63 -18.52
C LEU A 86 -1.87 1.71 -17.45
N MET A 87 -2.24 2.95 -17.77
CA MET A 87 -2.08 4.07 -16.86
C MET A 87 -2.90 3.91 -15.57
N ARG A 88 -4.08 3.28 -15.65
CA ARG A 88 -4.89 2.94 -14.47
C ARG A 88 -4.18 1.90 -13.61
N GLU A 89 -3.71 0.81 -14.20
CA GLU A 89 -3.05 -0.27 -13.47
C GLU A 89 -1.72 0.17 -12.84
N LEU A 90 -0.92 0.98 -13.53
CA LEU A 90 0.30 1.56 -12.97
C LEU A 90 0.01 2.43 -11.73
N ARG A 91 -1.04 3.25 -11.78
CA ARG A 91 -1.46 4.08 -10.62
C ARG A 91 -1.97 3.22 -9.47
N HIS A 92 -2.76 2.20 -9.78
CA HIS A 92 -3.31 1.27 -8.80
C HIS A 92 -2.19 0.46 -8.11
N PHE A 93 -1.27 -0.13 -8.90
CA PHE A 93 -0.10 -0.85 -8.40
C PHE A 93 0.79 0.03 -7.53
N ARG A 94 1.13 1.25 -8.01
CA ARG A 94 1.93 2.21 -7.24
C ARG A 94 1.30 2.49 -5.88
N ARG A 95 -0.01 2.80 -5.86
CA ARG A 95 -0.72 3.09 -4.61
C ARG A 95 -0.73 1.88 -3.68
N ARG A 96 -1.01 0.69 -4.21
CA ARG A 96 -1.01 -0.57 -3.43
C ARG A 96 0.34 -0.82 -2.76
N VAL A 97 1.44 -0.72 -3.50
CA VAL A 97 2.78 -0.95 -2.94
C VAL A 97 3.17 0.17 -1.97
N MET A 98 2.85 1.44 -2.25
CA MET A 98 3.08 2.53 -1.30
C MET A 98 2.34 2.32 0.02
N VAL A 99 1.12 1.76 0.01
CA VAL A 99 0.40 1.40 1.24
C VAL A 99 1.15 0.32 2.02
N ARG A 100 1.70 -0.69 1.34
CA ARG A 100 2.51 -1.74 1.98
C ARG A 100 3.79 -1.17 2.59
N ILE A 101 4.47 -0.26 1.90
CA ILE A 101 5.65 0.44 2.42
C ILE A 101 5.27 1.28 3.66
N ALA A 102 4.22 2.10 3.58
CA ALA A 102 3.76 2.93 4.69
C ALA A 102 3.33 2.11 5.91
N TRP A 103 2.70 0.95 5.68
CA TRP A 103 2.37 -0.01 6.73
C TRP A 103 3.62 -0.53 7.44
N ALA A 104 4.63 -0.94 6.67
CA ALA A 104 5.89 -1.45 7.22
C ALA A 104 6.63 -0.38 8.02
N GLN A 105 6.66 0.88 7.55
CA GLN A 105 7.26 2.00 8.26
C GLN A 105 6.52 2.34 9.56
N ALA A 106 5.19 2.45 9.51
CA ALA A 106 4.37 2.82 10.67
C ALA A 106 4.49 1.79 11.81
N LEU A 107 4.69 0.52 11.48
CA LEU A 107 4.89 -0.57 12.44
C LEU A 107 6.36 -0.93 12.69
N MET A 108 7.30 -0.20 12.09
CA MET A 108 8.74 -0.47 12.16
C MET A 108 9.12 -1.93 11.83
N LEU A 109 8.47 -2.52 10.83
CA LEU A 109 8.70 -3.92 10.42
C LEU A 109 9.98 -4.09 9.61
N VAL A 110 10.45 -3.02 8.97
CA VAL A 110 11.66 -3.01 8.14
C VAL A 110 12.53 -1.80 8.49
N SER A 111 13.82 -1.87 8.15
CA SER A 111 14.72 -0.73 8.35
C SER A 111 14.38 0.43 7.41
N GLU A 112 14.82 1.64 7.78
CA GLU A 112 14.71 2.81 6.91
C GLU A 112 15.43 2.59 5.58
N GLU A 113 16.62 1.98 5.60
CA GLU A 113 17.36 1.60 4.40
C GLU A 113 16.54 0.66 3.50
N SER A 114 15.88 -0.34 4.08
CA SER A 114 15.01 -1.25 3.32
C SER A 114 13.81 -0.51 2.73
N THR A 115 13.28 0.48 3.43
CA THR A 115 12.19 1.31 2.90
C THR A 115 12.66 2.14 1.70
N LEU A 116 13.81 2.80 1.81
CA LEU A 116 14.39 3.57 0.69
C LEU A 116 14.67 2.67 -0.52
N GLN A 117 15.14 1.44 -0.28
CA GLN A 117 15.33 0.42 -1.32
C GLN A 117 14.00 0.06 -2.01
N GLN A 118 12.95 -0.21 -1.23
CA GLN A 118 11.63 -0.53 -1.77
C GLN A 118 11.02 0.62 -2.58
N LEU A 119 11.15 1.86 -2.10
CA LEU A 119 10.68 3.05 -2.83
C LEU A 119 11.41 3.21 -4.16
N SER A 120 12.73 3.00 -4.16
CA SER A 120 13.57 3.10 -5.37
C SER A 120 13.19 2.03 -6.39
N HIS A 121 13.07 0.78 -5.97
CA HIS A 121 12.66 -0.32 -6.85
C HIS A 121 11.23 -0.19 -7.34
N LEU A 122 10.30 0.32 -6.53
CA LEU A 122 8.94 0.58 -6.99
C LEU A 122 8.95 1.60 -8.15
N ALA A 123 9.69 2.69 -7.99
CA ALA A 123 9.81 3.71 -9.04
C ALA A 123 10.44 3.14 -10.31
N GLU A 124 11.56 2.42 -10.19
CA GLU A 124 12.23 1.77 -11.32
C GLU A 124 11.32 0.78 -12.03
N THR A 125 10.64 -0.10 -11.28
CA THR A 125 9.69 -1.09 -11.82
C THR A 125 8.61 -0.40 -12.66
N LEU A 126 7.99 0.65 -12.14
CA LEU A 126 6.95 1.40 -12.85
C LEU A 126 7.49 2.08 -14.11
N ILE A 127 8.67 2.71 -14.05
CA ILE A 127 9.29 3.42 -15.17
C ILE A 127 9.64 2.45 -16.29
N VAL A 128 10.33 1.35 -15.96
CA VAL A 128 10.79 0.36 -16.93
C VAL A 128 9.59 -0.32 -17.59
N THR A 129 8.60 -0.76 -16.80
CA THR A 129 7.43 -1.43 -17.36
C THR A 129 6.58 -0.50 -18.24
N ALA A 130 6.40 0.76 -17.87
CA ALA A 130 5.67 1.72 -18.71
C ALA A 130 6.40 1.96 -20.04
N ARG A 131 7.72 2.11 -20.01
CA ARG A 131 8.55 2.26 -21.21
C ARG A 131 8.40 1.05 -22.13
N ASP A 132 8.57 -0.16 -21.59
CA ASP A 132 8.57 -1.38 -22.38
C ASP A 132 7.20 -1.62 -23.02
N TRP A 133 6.12 -1.41 -22.27
CA TRP A 133 4.76 -1.54 -22.81
C TRP A 133 4.50 -0.54 -23.95
N LEU A 134 4.90 0.72 -23.80
CA LEU A 134 4.72 1.74 -24.84
C LEU A 134 5.56 1.46 -26.08
N TYR A 135 6.76 0.89 -25.91
CA TYR A 135 7.61 0.48 -27.02
C TYR A 135 6.97 -0.65 -27.84
N ASP A 136 6.38 -1.64 -27.17
CA ASP A 136 5.72 -2.78 -27.84
C ASP A 136 4.37 -2.39 -28.50
N ALA A 137 3.72 -1.34 -28.00
CA ALA A 137 2.45 -0.83 -28.53
C ALA A 137 2.59 0.07 -29.78
N CYS A 138 3.82 0.53 -30.09
CA CYS A 138 4.13 1.36 -31.27
C CYS A 138 4.35 0.51 -32.52
#